data_AF-A0A3C0B3Z0-F1
#
_entry.id   AF-A0A3C0B3Z0-F1
#
_cell.length_a   1.000
_cell.length_b   1.000
_cell.length_c   1.000
_cell.angle_alpha   90.00
_cell.angle_beta   90.00
_cell.angle_gamma   90.00
#
_symmetry.space_group_name_H-M   'P 1'
#
loop_
_entity.id
_entity.type
_entity.pdbx_description
1 polymer ?
#
loop_
_entity_poly.entity_id
_entity_poly.type
_entity_poly.pdbx_seq_one_letter_code
_entity_poly.pdbx_strand_id
1 'polypeptide(L)'
;MKKICALFISLWITGIIAGQEKDVKSFDPKNLNWYNKDLNLDKVIGTSVDKAYNSILQNRTPKKTVIVAVIDGGVDIYHEDLAGVIWVNQDEIPANNIDDDKNGYIDD
;
A
#
# COMPACT_ATOMS: atom_id res chain seq x y z
N MET A 1 -50.84 13.80 -6.66
CA MET A 1 -49.88 12.71 -6.95
C MET A 1 -48.51 13.19 -7.45
N LYS A 2 -48.38 14.31 -8.20
CA LYS A 2 -47.08 14.77 -8.75
C LYS A 2 -46.10 15.42 -7.75
N LYS A 3 -46.54 15.81 -6.54
CA LYS A 3 -45.68 16.49 -5.54
C LYS A 3 -44.99 15.55 -4.53
N ILE A 4 -45.44 14.30 -4.43
CA ILE A 4 -44.89 13.32 -3.47
C ILE A 4 -43.68 12.57 -4.07
N CYS A 5 -43.61 12.41 -5.39
CA CYS A 5 -42.46 11.79 -6.05
C CYS A 5 -41.18 12.66 -6.01
N ALA A 6 -41.29 13.99 -5.94
CA ALA A 6 -40.13 14.88 -5.91
C ALA A 6 -39.35 14.83 -4.58
N LEU A 7 -40.05 14.60 -3.45
CA LEU A 7 -39.42 14.53 -2.13
C LEU A 7 -38.60 13.25 -1.90
N PHE A 8 -38.99 12.14 -2.53
CA PHE A 8 -38.22 10.89 -2.44
C PHE A 8 -36.95 10.92 -3.31
N ILE A 9 -36.98 11.64 -4.44
CA ILE A 9 -35.81 11.82 -5.31
C ILE A 9 -34.78 12.76 -4.66
N SER A 10 -35.22 13.81 -3.95
CA SER A 10 -34.29 14.70 -3.24
C SER A 10 -33.60 14.01 -2.05
N LEU A 11 -34.27 13.07 -1.38
CA LEU A 11 -33.70 12.32 -0.26
C LEU A 11 -32.64 11.29 -0.70
N TRP A 12 -32.75 10.76 -1.92
CA TRP A 12 -31.77 9.87 -2.51
C TRP A 12 -30.50 10.61 -2.97
N ILE A 13 -30.64 11.85 -3.45
CA ILE A 13 -29.50 12.66 -3.89
C ILE A 13 -28.61 13.07 -2.70
N THR A 14 -29.20 13.31 -1.51
CA THR A 14 -28.42 13.66 -0.30
C THR A 14 -27.62 12.49 0.28
N GLY A 15 -28.01 11.23 0.01
CA GLY A 15 -27.30 10.05 0.50
C GLY A 15 -25.99 9.75 -0.23
N ILE A 16 -25.86 10.18 -1.48
CA ILE A 16 -24.68 9.91 -2.32
C ILE A 16 -23.48 10.80 -1.93
N ILE A 17 -23.74 11.99 -1.37
CA ILE A 17 -22.68 12.95 -1.00
C ILE A 17 -21.97 12.56 0.31
N ALA A 18 -22.58 11.71 1.15
CA ALA A 18 -22.03 11.32 2.46
C ALA A 18 -21.02 10.15 2.40
N GLY A 19 -20.59 9.74 1.21
CA GLY A 19 -19.64 8.65 0.99
C GLY A 19 -18.22 9.12 0.64
N GLN A 20 -17.75 10.28 1.12
CA GLN A 20 -16.35 10.65 0.94
C GLN A 20 -15.48 9.95 1.97
N GLU A 21 -14.59 9.07 1.49
CA GLU A 21 -13.44 8.63 2.27
C GLU A 21 -12.61 9.84 2.69
N LYS A 22 -12.24 9.86 3.96
CA LYS A 22 -11.40 10.91 4.54
C LYS A 22 -10.00 10.82 3.91
N ASP A 23 -9.58 11.87 3.22
CA ASP A 23 -8.21 12.00 2.69
C ASP A 23 -7.20 11.73 3.82
N VAL A 24 -6.08 11.07 3.51
CA VAL A 24 -5.06 10.73 4.51
C VAL A 24 -4.59 11.97 5.30
N LYS A 25 -4.58 13.14 4.68
CA LYS A 25 -4.22 14.44 5.29
C LYS A 25 -5.21 14.91 6.36
N SER A 26 -6.40 14.33 6.41
CA SER A 26 -7.41 14.65 7.43
C SER A 26 -7.24 13.83 8.71
N PHE A 27 -6.38 12.80 8.72
CA PHE A 27 -6.04 12.08 9.94
C PHE A 27 -5.13 12.92 10.83
N ASP A 28 -5.25 12.72 12.14
CA ASP A 28 -4.30 13.26 13.12
C ASP A 28 -2.89 12.73 12.77
N PRO A 29 -1.90 13.60 12.51
CA PRO A 29 -0.54 13.19 12.16
C PRO A 29 0.11 12.24 13.17
N LYS A 30 -0.35 12.23 14.43
CA LYS A 30 0.14 11.29 15.44
C LYS A 30 -0.23 9.83 15.13
N ASN A 31 -1.36 9.61 14.46
CA ASN A 31 -1.89 8.28 14.15
C ASN A 31 -1.36 7.76 12.81
N LEU A 32 -0.86 8.65 11.95
CA LEU A 32 -0.29 8.25 10.67
C LEU A 32 1.04 7.52 10.91
N ASN A 33 1.16 6.31 10.37
CA ASN A 33 2.34 5.44 10.48
C ASN A 33 2.82 5.25 11.93
N TRP A 34 1.89 5.22 12.89
CA TRP A 34 2.21 5.15 14.32
C TRP A 34 3.12 3.97 14.69
N TYR A 35 3.02 2.86 13.95
CA TYR A 35 3.79 1.64 14.17
C TYR A 35 5.30 1.84 13.93
N ASN A 36 5.72 2.88 13.19
CA ASN A 36 7.13 3.20 12.97
C ASN A 36 7.73 4.12 14.04
N LYS A 37 6.90 4.76 14.87
CA LYS A 37 7.29 5.79 15.84
C LYS A 37 8.00 5.23 17.08
N ASP A 38 8.64 6.10 17.86
CA ASP A 38 9.36 5.79 19.09
C ASP A 38 8.69 6.44 20.33
N LEU A 39 8.64 5.69 21.44
CA LEU A 39 7.99 6.15 22.68
C LEU A 39 8.66 7.41 23.26
N ASN A 40 9.98 7.49 23.22
CA ASN A 40 10.70 8.59 23.85
C ASN A 40 10.67 9.85 22.97
N LEU A 41 10.79 9.67 21.65
CA LEU A 41 10.83 10.75 20.67
C LEU A 41 9.44 11.29 20.32
N ASP A 42 8.51 10.40 19.96
CA ASP A 42 7.19 10.76 19.42
C ASP A 42 6.06 10.69 20.47
N LYS A 43 6.34 10.12 21.65
CA LYS A 43 5.33 9.80 22.67
C LYS A 43 4.27 8.79 22.20
N VAL A 44 4.61 8.00 21.17
CA VAL A 44 3.77 6.94 20.60
C VAL A 44 4.51 5.61 20.71
N ILE A 45 3.81 4.56 21.17
CA ILE A 45 4.39 3.22 21.32
C ILE A 45 4.38 2.52 19.96
N GLY A 46 5.46 2.68 19.19
CA GLY A 46 5.71 1.94 17.95
C GLY A 46 6.96 1.05 18.06
N THR A 47 7.47 0.61 16.91
CA THR A 47 8.65 -0.26 16.80
C THR A 47 9.96 0.50 16.58
N SER A 48 9.92 1.84 16.61
CA SER A 48 11.09 2.72 16.45
C SER A 48 11.85 2.55 15.11
N VAL A 49 11.14 2.16 14.04
CA VAL A 49 11.72 1.99 12.69
C VAL A 49 12.29 3.30 12.16
N ASP A 50 11.57 4.42 12.27
CA ASP A 50 12.02 5.72 11.76
C ASP A 50 13.32 6.16 12.45
N LYS A 51 13.42 5.91 13.76
CA LYS A 51 14.62 6.17 14.54
C LYS A 51 15.80 5.31 14.06
N ALA A 52 15.58 4.03 13.73
CA ALA A 52 16.64 3.16 13.23
C ALA A 52 17.19 3.68 11.90
N TYR A 53 16.33 4.09 10.97
CA TYR A 53 16.73 4.72 9.70
C TYR A 53 17.52 6.01 9.93
N ASN A 54 17.01 6.89 10.79
CA ASN A 54 17.60 8.22 11.01
C ASN A 54 18.86 8.25 11.89
N SER A 55 19.21 7.15 12.57
CA SER A 55 20.37 7.12 13.48
C SER A 55 21.35 5.99 13.20
N ILE A 56 20.87 4.75 13.15
CA ILE A 56 21.73 3.56 13.03
C ILE A 56 22.13 3.34 11.56
N LEU A 57 21.21 3.61 10.63
CA LEU A 57 21.37 3.31 9.21
C LEU A 57 21.77 4.51 8.35
N GLN A 58 21.77 5.74 8.87
CA GLN A 58 21.97 6.98 8.10
C GLN A 58 23.19 6.95 7.17
N ASN A 59 24.29 6.30 7.59
CA ASN A 59 25.54 6.21 6.83
C ASN A 59 25.86 4.76 6.41
N ARG A 60 24.84 3.92 6.27
CA ARG A 60 25.00 2.52 5.86
C ARG A 60 24.31 2.30 4.53
N THR A 61 25.04 1.71 3.58
CA THR A 61 24.48 1.25 2.33
C THR A 61 24.12 -0.24 2.42
N PRO A 62 23.01 -0.68 1.81
CA PRO A 62 22.72 -2.10 1.67
C PRO A 62 23.87 -2.83 0.97
N LYS A 63 24.31 -3.96 1.52
CA LYS A 63 25.38 -4.78 0.90
C LYS A 63 24.84 -5.75 -0.15
N LYS A 64 23.55 -6.08 -0.06
CA LYS A 64 22.85 -7.02 -0.92
C LYS A 64 21.39 -6.59 -1.01
N THR A 65 20.78 -6.82 -2.16
CA THR A 65 19.32 -6.76 -2.30
C THR A 65 18.71 -7.99 -1.64
N VAL A 66 17.65 -7.79 -0.86
CA VAL A 66 16.90 -8.87 -0.22
C VAL A 66 15.61 -9.06 -0.99
N ILE A 67 15.34 -10.28 -1.43
CA ILE A 67 14.06 -10.66 -2.05
C ILE A 67 13.15 -11.14 -0.92
N VAL A 68 11.95 -10.58 -0.86
CA VAL A 68 10.94 -10.91 0.17
C VAL A 68 9.71 -11.48 -0.55
N ALA A 69 9.37 -12.74 -0.24
CA ALA A 69 8.16 -13.36 -0.75
C ALA A 69 6.97 -13.04 0.17
N VAL A 70 5.88 -12.54 -0.42
CA VAL A 70 4.61 -12.30 0.27
C VAL A 70 3.64 -13.41 -0.13
N ILE A 71 3.29 -14.27 0.83
CA ILE A 71 2.36 -15.39 0.61
C ILE A 71 1.01 -14.98 1.20
N ASP A 72 0.16 -14.41 0.36
CA ASP A 72 -1.17 -13.89 0.72
C ASP A 72 -2.12 -14.06 -0.50
N GLY A 73 -3.21 -13.29 -0.58
CA GLY A 73 -4.16 -13.27 -1.71
C GLY A 73 -3.61 -12.67 -3.01
N GLY A 74 -2.32 -12.36 -3.08
CA GLY A 74 -1.66 -11.70 -4.20
C GLY A 74 -1.16 -10.30 -3.85
N VAL A 75 -0.54 -9.63 -4.83
CA VAL A 75 -0.04 -8.25 -4.72
C VAL A 75 -0.45 -7.48 -5.97
N ASP A 76 -0.89 -6.23 -5.79
CA ASP A 76 -1.08 -5.32 -6.93
C ASP A 76 0.30 -4.79 -7.37
N ILE A 77 0.87 -5.45 -8.37
CA ILE A 77 2.19 -5.09 -8.92
C ILE A 77 2.21 -3.75 -9.66
N TYR A 78 1.05 -3.14 -9.92
CA TYR A 78 0.93 -1.84 -10.59
C TYR A 78 0.71 -0.68 -9.62
N HIS A 79 0.68 -0.94 -8.31
CA HIS A 79 0.51 0.10 -7.31
C HIS A 79 1.67 1.10 -7.33
N GLU A 80 1.37 2.40 -7.35
CA GLU A 80 2.37 3.46 -7.52
C GLU A 80 3.47 3.44 -6.44
N ASP A 81 3.11 3.14 -5.19
CA ASP A 81 4.04 3.07 -4.07
C ASP A 81 4.91 1.79 -4.06
N LEU A 82 4.58 0.81 -4.92
CA LEU A 82 5.38 -0.40 -5.14
C LEU A 82 6.22 -0.34 -6.42
N ALA A 83 6.11 0.76 -7.18
CA ALA A 83 6.86 0.93 -8.41
C ALA A 83 8.38 0.84 -8.15
N GLY A 84 9.05 -0.03 -8.90
CA GLY A 84 10.50 -0.22 -8.81
C GLY A 84 10.99 -1.11 -7.66
N VAL A 85 10.09 -1.64 -6.80
CA VAL A 85 10.44 -2.61 -5.75
C VAL A 85 9.83 -4.00 -5.95
N ILE A 86 8.91 -4.16 -6.92
CA ILE A 86 8.41 -5.47 -7.34
C ILE A 86 9.54 -6.28 -7.96
N TRP A 87 9.69 -7.52 -7.50
CA TRP A 87 10.63 -8.48 -8.07
C TRP A 87 10.16 -8.95 -9.45
N VAL A 88 11.10 -9.14 -10.38
CA VAL A 88 10.83 -9.62 -11.74
C VAL A 88 11.64 -10.87 -11.96
N ASN A 89 10.98 -11.95 -12.39
CA ASN A 89 11.67 -13.16 -12.81
C ASN A 89 12.52 -12.84 -14.06
N GLN A 90 13.85 -12.89 -13.91
CA GLN A 90 14.78 -12.59 -15.02
C GLN A 90 14.98 -13.79 -15.94
N ASP A 91 14.53 -14.97 -15.51
CA ASP A 91 14.67 -16.21 -16.27
C ASP A 91 13.44 -16.46 -17.18
N GLU A 92 12.42 -15.60 -17.12
CA GLU A 92 11.20 -15.63 -17.94
C GLU A 92 11.20 -14.57 -19.05
N ILE A 93 10.65 -14.91 -20.23
CA ILE A 93 10.37 -13.96 -21.32
C ILE A 93 8.89 -13.57 -21.25
N PRO A 94 8.56 -12.31 -20.92
CA PRO A 94 7.18 -11.93 -20.65
C PRO A 94 6.22 -12.18 -21.82
N ALA A 95 5.08 -12.79 -21.49
CA ALA A 95 3.93 -13.00 -22.36
C ALA A 95 4.22 -13.89 -23.60
N ASN A 96 5.13 -14.86 -23.46
CA ASN A 96 5.41 -15.82 -24.52
C ASN A 96 4.59 -17.13 -24.38
N ASN A 97 3.85 -17.32 -23.28
CA ASN A 97 3.08 -18.52 -22.92
C ASN A 97 3.94 -19.79 -22.79
N ILE A 98 5.19 -19.65 -22.38
CA ILE A 98 6.15 -20.73 -22.13
C ILE A 98 6.63 -20.60 -20.67
N ASP A 99 6.98 -21.73 -20.07
CA ASP A 99 7.74 -21.80 -18.81
C ASP A 99 9.22 -21.89 -19.22
N ASP A 100 9.90 -20.74 -19.27
CA ASP A 100 11.26 -20.61 -19.80
C ASP A 100 12.30 -21.15 -18.80
N ASP A 101 12.05 -20.95 -17.51
CA ASP A 101 12.95 -21.36 -16.43
C ASP A 101 12.70 -22.80 -15.94
N LYS A 102 11.57 -23.41 -16.36
CA LYS A 102 11.12 -24.78 -16.05
C LYS A 102 10.79 -24.98 -14.58
N ASN A 103 10.28 -23.96 -13.91
CA ASN A 103 9.88 -24.00 -12.51
C ASN A 103 8.45 -24.53 -12.29
N GLY A 104 7.67 -24.72 -13.36
CA GLY A 104 6.29 -25.22 -13.33
C GLY A 104 5.21 -24.15 -13.40
N TYR A 105 5.57 -22.87 -13.56
CA TYR A 105 4.68 -21.75 -13.74
C TYR A 105 4.95 -21.11 -15.12
N ILE A 106 3.89 -20.75 -15.84
CA ILE A 106 3.99 -20.13 -17.16
C ILE A 106 3.90 -18.62 -16.99
N ASP A 107 4.86 -17.88 -17.53
CA ASP A 107 4.92 -16.41 -17.52
C ASP A 107 4.78 -15.79 -16.10
N ASP A 108 5.53 -16.27 -15.09
CA ASP A 108 5.46 -15.78 -13.70
C ASP A 108 6.39 -14.59 -13.35
#